data_AF-U3UAE0-F1
#
_entry.id   AF-U3UAE0-F1
#
_cell.length_a   1.000
_cell.length_b   1.000
_cell.length_c   1.000
_cell.angle_alpha   90.00
_cell.angle_beta   90.00
_cell.angle_gamma   90.00
#
_symmetry.space_group_name_H-M   'P 1'
#
loop_
_entity.id
_entity.type
_entity.pdbx_description
1 polymer ?
#
loop_
_entity_poly.entity_id
_entity_poly.type
_entity_poly.pdbx_seq_one_letter_code
_entity_poly.pdbx_strand_id
1 'polypeptide(L)'
;MAKIHITLQGKGGVGKSFIAVNTAQYKAHKGQKPLCVDTDPVNEIFTGFQSLNVHRLEIMEGDEINSRNFDVLVEMVTPATDDVIIDNGASSFVLLSHYLISNQVPHPATRDGTPAHRPHVDHGRPVARGHHERLRRSPGSFLQKRRLSCGSIRTGGRSNTRARDSSR
;
A
#
# COMPACT_ATOMS: atom_id res chain seq x y z
N MET A 1 23.20 -11.04 -10.07
CA MET A 1 21.75 -11.07 -10.36
C MET A 1 21.12 -9.97 -9.53
N ALA A 2 20.40 -9.06 -10.17
CA ALA A 2 19.73 -7.95 -9.51
C ALA A 2 18.72 -8.46 -8.49
N LYS A 3 18.63 -7.79 -7.34
CA LYS A 3 17.59 -8.03 -6.34
C LYS A 3 16.50 -6.98 -6.49
N ILE A 4 15.26 -7.42 -6.41
CA ILE A 4 14.09 -6.53 -6.46
C ILE A 4 13.59 -6.33 -5.04
N HIS A 5 13.58 -5.09 -4.57
CA HIS A 5 13.12 -4.65 -3.27
C HIS A 5 11.77 -3.94 -3.44
N ILE A 6 10.66 -4.58 -3.05
CA ILE A 6 9.32 -4.00 -3.13
C ILE A 6 8.74 -3.92 -1.72
N THR A 7 8.21 -2.76 -1.34
CA THR A 7 7.52 -2.60 -0.04
C THR A 7 6.01 -2.53 -0.23
N LEU A 8 5.30 -3.62 0.11
CA LEU A 8 3.85 -3.76 -0.10
C LEU A 8 3.08 -3.76 1.23
N GLN A 9 2.14 -2.83 1.40
CA GLN A 9 1.22 -2.79 2.54
C GLN A 9 -0.01 -1.92 2.27
N GLY A 10 -1.21 -2.44 2.55
CA GLY A 10 -2.49 -1.77 2.31
C GLY A 10 -2.84 -0.66 3.31
N LYS A 11 -2.07 -0.50 4.39
CA LYS A 11 -2.23 0.62 5.34
C LYS A 11 -1.35 1.81 4.94
N GLY A 12 -1.95 3.01 4.99
CA GLY A 12 -1.22 4.28 4.89
C GLY A 12 -0.39 4.57 6.13
N GLY A 13 0.66 5.39 5.99
CA GLY A 13 1.44 5.90 7.13
C GLY A 13 2.35 4.89 7.84
N VAL A 14 2.53 3.68 7.33
CA VAL A 14 3.41 2.65 7.93
C VAL A 14 4.90 2.83 7.61
N GLY A 15 5.26 3.85 6.82
CA GLY A 15 6.65 4.15 6.46
C GLY A 15 7.19 3.46 5.20
N LYS A 16 6.34 3.05 4.25
CA LYS A 16 6.78 2.40 3.00
C LYS A 16 7.80 3.22 2.20
N SER A 17 7.45 4.46 1.88
CA SER A 17 8.34 5.37 1.16
C SER A 17 9.62 5.66 1.92
N PHE A 18 9.55 5.73 3.26
CA PHE A 18 10.74 5.86 4.09
C PHE A 18 11.69 4.67 3.95
N ILE A 19 11.15 3.44 3.94
CA ILE A 19 11.93 2.22 3.71
C ILE A 19 12.55 2.21 2.31
N ALA A 20 11.79 2.57 1.27
CA ALA A 20 12.29 2.63 -0.11
C ALA A 20 13.44 3.63 -0.25
N VAL A 21 13.25 4.85 0.24
CA VAL A 21 14.26 5.92 0.24
C VAL A 21 15.52 5.50 1.01
N ASN A 22 15.38 4.95 2.21
CA ASN A 22 16.52 4.54 3.02
C ASN A 22 17.29 3.39 2.35
N THR A 23 16.58 2.42 1.77
CA THR A 23 17.20 1.32 1.01
C THR A 23 17.99 1.87 -0.19
N ALA A 24 17.42 2.80 -0.94
CA ALA A 24 18.08 3.41 -2.09
C ALA A 24 19.33 4.20 -1.70
N GLN A 25 19.23 5.03 -0.65
CA GLN A 25 20.36 5.77 -0.11
C GLN A 25 21.47 4.85 0.41
N TYR A 26 21.11 3.78 1.12
CA TYR A 26 22.08 2.79 1.60
C TYR A 26 22.85 2.14 0.44
N LYS A 27 22.14 1.76 -0.63
CA LYS A 27 22.73 1.16 -1.83
C LYS A 27 23.65 2.15 -2.54
N ALA A 28 23.19 3.39 -2.73
CA ALA A 28 23.98 4.48 -3.28
C ALA A 28 25.27 4.73 -2.47
N HIS A 29 25.16 4.76 -1.14
CA HIS A 29 26.30 4.91 -0.23
C HIS A 29 27.29 3.73 -0.32
N LYS A 30 26.84 2.54 -0.70
CA LYS A 30 27.70 1.38 -0.99
C LYS A 30 28.27 1.38 -2.42
N GLY A 31 28.12 2.48 -3.16
CA GLY A 31 28.62 2.61 -4.53
C GLY A 31 27.77 1.92 -5.60
N GLN A 32 26.56 1.47 -5.24
CA GLN A 32 25.63 0.82 -6.17
C GLN A 32 24.67 1.87 -6.76
N LYS A 33 24.11 1.60 -7.93
CA LYS A 33 23.17 2.49 -8.60
C LYS A 33 21.85 1.77 -8.86
N PRO A 34 21.00 1.61 -7.82
CA PRO A 34 19.77 0.86 -7.99
C PRO A 34 18.81 1.61 -8.91
N LEU A 35 18.05 0.85 -9.71
CA LEU A 35 16.89 1.37 -10.41
C LEU A 35 15.80 1.68 -9.37
N CYS A 36 15.41 2.94 -9.26
CA CYS A 36 14.39 3.36 -8.30
C CYS A 36 13.09 3.68 -9.05
N VAL A 37 11.97 3.11 -8.61
CA VAL A 37 10.65 3.33 -9.20
C VAL A 37 9.64 3.68 -8.12
N ASP A 38 8.86 4.73 -8.35
CA ASP A 38 7.77 5.15 -7.49
C ASP A 38 6.44 4.87 -8.19
N THR A 39 5.63 4.02 -7.57
CA THR A 39 4.32 3.62 -8.11
C THR A 39 3.15 4.13 -7.27
N ASP A 40 3.39 4.97 -6.25
CA ASP A 40 2.32 5.55 -5.44
C ASP A 40 1.53 6.59 -6.28
N PRO A 41 0.22 6.38 -6.52
CA PRO A 41 -0.61 7.31 -7.29
C PRO A 41 -0.98 8.57 -6.49
N VAL A 42 -0.76 8.60 -5.17
CA VAL A 42 -1.19 9.67 -4.27
C VAL A 42 -0.02 10.40 -3.62
N ASN A 43 0.98 9.67 -3.09
CA ASN A 43 2.08 10.25 -2.30
C ASN A 43 3.44 9.91 -2.90
N GLU A 44 3.91 10.77 -3.80
CA GLU A 44 5.19 10.62 -4.53
C GLU A 44 6.43 11.00 -3.70
N ILE A 45 6.47 10.55 -2.44
CA ILE A 45 7.55 10.88 -1.51
C ILE A 45 8.89 10.38 -2.06
N PHE A 46 8.92 9.21 -2.69
CA PHE A 46 10.15 8.63 -3.21
C PHE A 46 10.69 9.45 -4.40
N THR A 47 9.81 9.83 -5.33
CA THR A 47 10.14 10.71 -6.47
C THR A 47 10.68 12.08 -6.03
N GLY A 48 10.26 12.59 -4.87
CA GLY A 48 10.78 13.86 -4.32
C GLY A 48 12.29 13.89 -4.06
N PHE A 49 12.96 12.74 -3.94
CA PHE A 49 14.41 12.66 -3.71
C PHE A 49 15.20 12.70 -5.02
N GLN A 50 15.43 13.91 -5.55
CA GLN A 50 16.09 14.12 -6.85
C GLN A 50 17.44 13.40 -7.01
N SER A 51 18.24 13.29 -5.94
CA SER A 51 19.55 12.62 -5.98
C SER A 51 19.48 11.11 -6.22
N LEU A 52 18.30 10.50 -6.07
CA LEU A 52 18.08 9.06 -6.26
C LEU A 52 17.62 8.71 -7.68
N ASN A 53 17.39 9.69 -8.55
CA ASN A 53 16.95 9.50 -9.94
C ASN A 53 15.75 8.53 -10.04
N VAL A 54 14.73 8.75 -9.22
CA VAL A 54 13.56 7.88 -9.13
C VAL A 54 12.67 8.07 -10.35
N HIS A 55 12.29 6.96 -11.00
CA HIS A 55 11.33 6.94 -12.08
C HIS A 55 9.92 6.88 -11.50
N ARG A 56 9.15 7.94 -11.68
CA ARG A 56 7.72 7.92 -11.39
C ARG A 56 7.00 7.10 -12.45
N LEU A 57 6.17 6.16 -12.01
CA LEU A 57 5.36 5.32 -12.89
C LEU A 57 3.94 5.19 -12.34
N GLU A 58 2.99 5.83 -13.01
CA GLU A 58 1.59 5.79 -12.62
C GLU A 58 0.95 4.46 -13.05
N ILE A 59 0.89 3.49 -12.13
CA ILE A 59 0.34 2.15 -12.42
C ILE A 59 -1.18 2.05 -12.26
N MET A 60 -1.83 3.17 -11.93
CA MET A 60 -3.26 3.27 -11.65
C MET A 60 -3.91 4.23 -12.64
N GLU A 61 -5.11 3.90 -13.12
CA GLU A 61 -5.99 4.81 -13.85
C GLU A 61 -7.33 4.84 -13.12
N GLY A 62 -7.51 5.84 -12.26
CA GLY A 62 -8.62 5.85 -11.30
C GLY A 62 -8.50 4.69 -10.31
N ASP A 63 -9.50 3.80 -10.32
CA ASP A 63 -9.57 2.62 -9.45
C ASP A 63 -9.09 1.31 -10.13
N GLU A 64 -8.58 1.40 -11.37
CA GLU A 64 -8.11 0.25 -12.15
C GLU A 64 -6.60 0.27 -12.36
N ILE A 65 -5.98 -0.90 -12.59
CA ILE A 65 -4.57 -0.98 -12.98
C ILE A 65 -4.44 -0.52 -14.44
N ASN A 66 -3.50 0.39 -14.68
CA ASN A 66 -3.05 0.66 -16.03
C ASN A 66 -2.09 -0.45 -16.47
N SER A 67 -2.61 -1.45 -17.17
CA SER A 67 -1.83 -2.62 -17.61
C SER A 67 -0.61 -2.25 -18.46
N ARG A 68 -0.68 -1.18 -19.26
CA ARG A 68 0.46 -0.74 -20.10
C ARG A 68 1.60 -0.19 -19.25
N ASN A 69 1.30 0.67 -18.28
CA ASN A 69 2.32 1.20 -17.37
C ASN A 69 2.88 0.09 -16.48
N PHE A 70 2.07 -0.92 -16.16
CA PHE A 70 2.58 -2.10 -15.52
C PHE A 70 3.54 -2.90 -16.42
N ASP A 71 3.22 -3.13 -17.69
CA ASP A 71 4.12 -3.80 -18.62
C ASP A 71 5.46 -3.05 -18.73
N VAL A 72 5.42 -1.72 -18.73
CA VAL A 72 6.61 -0.86 -18.63
C VAL A 72 7.40 -1.11 -17.34
N LEU A 73 6.75 -1.32 -16.19
CA LEU A 73 7.43 -1.71 -14.95
C LEU A 73 8.21 -3.00 -15.13
N VAL A 74 7.59 -4.02 -15.74
CA VAL A 74 8.24 -5.31 -15.99
C VAL A 74 9.41 -5.13 -16.95
N GLU A 75 9.22 -4.39 -18.04
CA GLU A 75 10.28 -4.10 -19.03
C GLU A 75 11.47 -3.36 -18.42
N MET A 76 11.25 -2.50 -17.41
CA MET A 76 12.33 -1.87 -16.66
C MET A 76 13.04 -2.83 -15.71
N VAL A 77 12.29 -3.71 -15.05
CA VAL A 77 12.81 -4.61 -14.01
C VAL A 77 13.51 -5.84 -14.57
N THR A 78 12.99 -6.43 -15.65
CA THR A 78 13.49 -7.68 -16.24
C THR A 78 14.95 -7.63 -16.71
N PRO A 79 15.41 -6.59 -17.47
CA PRO A 79 16.79 -6.50 -17.92
C PRO A 79 17.73 -5.87 -16.87
N ALA A 80 17.23 -5.47 -15.70
CA ALA A 80 18.03 -4.77 -14.70
C ALA A 80 19.20 -5.64 -14.20
N THR A 81 20.41 -5.10 -14.30
CA THR A 81 21.63 -5.71 -13.75
C THR A 81 21.91 -5.27 -12.32
N ASP A 82 21.54 -4.04 -12.01
CA ASP A 82 21.58 -3.43 -10.67
C ASP A 82 20.30 -3.72 -9.90
N ASP A 83 20.36 -3.62 -8.58
CA ASP A 83 19.20 -3.83 -7.71
C ASP A 83 18.07 -2.84 -8.06
N VAL A 84 16.82 -3.30 -7.94
CA VAL A 84 15.63 -2.50 -8.21
C VAL A 84 14.91 -2.21 -6.90
N ILE A 85 14.46 -0.98 -6.70
CA ILE A 85 13.71 -0.54 -5.51
C ILE A 85 12.40 0.07 -5.98
N ILE A 86 11.29 -0.50 -5.55
CA ILE A 86 9.95 -0.10 -5.95
C ILE A 86 9.18 0.36 -4.70
N ASP A 87 8.81 1.63 -4.65
CA ASP A 87 7.86 2.15 -3.67
C ASP A 87 6.43 1.99 -4.20
N ASN A 88 5.51 1.68 -3.28
CA ASN A 88 4.11 1.46 -3.61
C ASN A 88 3.19 2.17 -2.62
N GLY A 89 2.10 2.73 -3.15
CA GLY A 89 1.07 3.36 -2.34
C GLY A 89 0.15 2.37 -1.63
N ALA A 90 -0.45 2.81 -0.53
CA ALA A 90 -1.44 1.99 0.19
C ALA A 90 -2.68 1.68 -0.68
N SER A 91 -3.10 2.65 -1.50
CA SER A 91 -4.25 2.54 -2.42
C SER A 91 -4.03 1.51 -3.51
N SER A 92 -2.81 1.38 -4.01
CA SER A 92 -2.43 0.43 -5.07
C SER A 92 -2.08 -0.97 -4.57
N PHE A 93 -2.10 -1.22 -3.25
CA PHE A 93 -1.64 -2.48 -2.66
C PHE A 93 -2.39 -3.71 -3.18
N VAL A 94 -3.73 -3.69 -3.15
CA VAL A 94 -4.55 -4.86 -3.53
C VAL A 94 -4.33 -5.22 -4.99
N LEU A 95 -4.32 -4.20 -5.83
CA LEU A 95 -4.18 -4.33 -7.27
C LEU A 95 -2.79 -4.83 -7.67
N LEU A 96 -1.73 -4.21 -7.15
CA LEU A 96 -0.35 -4.66 -7.38
C LEU A 96 -0.14 -6.09 -6.85
N SER A 97 -0.67 -6.41 -5.66
CA SER A 97 -0.55 -7.76 -5.08
C SER A 97 -1.29 -8.81 -5.91
N HIS A 98 -2.52 -8.51 -6.33
CA HIS A 98 -3.30 -9.41 -7.18
C HIS A 98 -2.57 -9.70 -8.48
N TYR A 99 -2.05 -8.66 -9.13
CA TYR A 99 -1.25 -8.82 -10.34
C TYR A 99 -0.04 -9.72 -10.12
N LEU A 100 0.77 -9.46 -9.09
CA LEU A 100 1.99 -10.25 -8.81
C LEU A 100 1.67 -11.74 -8.61
N ILE A 101 0.52 -12.04 -7.98
CA ILE A 101 0.04 -13.41 -7.76
C ILE A 101 -0.50 -14.02 -9.07
N SER A 102 -1.33 -13.29 -9.82
CA SER A 102 -1.99 -13.77 -11.05
C SER A 102 -1.01 -14.03 -12.18
N ASN A 103 0.03 -13.20 -12.32
CA ASN A 103 0.93 -13.25 -13.47
C ASN A 103 2.20 -14.07 -13.22
N GLN A 104 2.24 -14.84 -12.13
CA GLN A 104 3.35 -15.75 -11.82
C GLN A 104 4.70 -15.07 -11.98
N VAL A 105 4.87 -13.85 -11.45
CA VAL A 105 6.23 -13.26 -11.36
C VAL A 105 7.08 -14.32 -10.69
N PRO A 106 8.10 -14.88 -11.38
CA PRO A 106 8.64 -16.17 -11.02
C PRO A 106 9.01 -16.15 -9.55
N HIS A 107 8.46 -17.08 -8.77
CA HIS A 107 9.08 -17.38 -7.50
C HIS A 107 10.54 -17.71 -7.85
N PRO A 108 11.53 -17.01 -7.28
CA PRO A 108 12.92 -17.38 -7.53
C PRO A 108 13.02 -18.85 -7.15
N ALA A 109 13.22 -19.72 -8.14
CA ALA A 109 13.32 -21.14 -7.91
C ALA A 109 14.37 -21.33 -6.81
N THR A 110 14.00 -22.06 -5.76
CA THR A 110 15.00 -22.54 -4.81
C THR A 110 16.06 -23.28 -5.61
N ARG A 111 17.32 -23.20 -5.15
CA ARG A 111 18.51 -23.70 -5.86
C ARG A 111 18.45 -25.18 -6.26
N ASP A 112 17.43 -25.91 -5.84
CA ASP A 112 17.14 -27.32 -6.10
C ASP A 112 16.16 -27.57 -7.25
N GLY A 113 15.62 -26.52 -7.90
CA GLY A 113 14.71 -26.69 -9.05
C GLY A 113 13.33 -27.23 -8.69
N THR A 114 12.97 -27.28 -7.40
CA THR A 114 11.61 -27.61 -6.98
C THR A 114 10.72 -26.37 -7.08
N PRO A 115 9.51 -26.47 -7.66
CA PRO A 115 8.54 -25.38 -7.61
C PRO A 115 8.13 -25.17 -6.14
N ALA A 116 8.27 -23.95 -5.63
CA ALA A 116 7.73 -23.62 -4.32
C ALA A 116 6.22 -23.88 -4.31
N HIS A 117 5.75 -24.57 -3.27
CA HIS A 117 4.38 -25.03 -3.12
C HIS A 117 3.39 -23.87 -3.34
N ARG A 118 2.49 -24.01 -4.32
CA ARG A 118 1.41 -23.02 -4.54
C ARG A 118 0.58 -22.88 -3.27
N PRO A 119 0.36 -21.67 -2.73
CA PRO A 119 -0.69 -21.48 -1.75
C PRO A 119 -2.04 -21.63 -2.45
N HIS A 120 -2.88 -22.54 -1.95
CA HIS A 120 -4.25 -22.70 -2.42
C HIS A 120 -5.04 -21.46 -2.01
N VAL A 121 -5.40 -20.60 -2.98
CA VAL A 121 -6.31 -19.48 -2.73
C VAL A 121 -7.72 -20.06 -2.73
N ASP A 122 -8.32 -20.16 -1.54
CA ASP A 122 -9.72 -20.55 -1.40
C ASP A 122 -10.62 -19.39 -1.88
N HIS A 123 -11.10 -19.49 -3.11
CA HIS A 123 -12.22 -18.67 -3.58
C HIS A 123 -13.49 -19.20 -2.93
N GLY A 124 -13.74 -18.74 -1.70
CA GLY A 124 -14.87 -19.17 -0.86
C GLY A 124 -16.15 -19.30 -1.68
N ARG A 125 -16.68 -20.53 -1.76
CA ARG A 125 -17.94 -20.80 -2.45
C ARG A 125 -19.09 -20.05 -1.78
N PRO A 126 -20.07 -19.52 -2.54
CA PRO A 126 -21.24 -18.89 -1.94
C PRO A 126 -22.03 -19.93 -1.13
N VAL A 127 -22.25 -19.65 0.15
CA VAL A 127 -23.02 -20.52 1.05
C VAL A 127 -24.47 -20.54 0.59
N ALA A 128 -24.93 -21.70 0.14
CA ALA A 128 -26.31 -21.94 -0.26
C ALA A 128 -27.27 -21.74 0.93
N ARG A 129 -28.36 -21.00 0.69
CA ARG A 129 -29.45 -20.82 1.65
C ARG A 129 -30.14 -22.16 1.93
N GLY A 130 -30.00 -22.66 3.16
CA GLY A 130 -30.77 -23.78 3.69
C GLY A 130 -31.95 -23.30 4.52
N HIS A 131 -33.16 -23.59 4.05
CA HIS A 131 -34.41 -23.55 4.81
C HIS A 131 -34.46 -24.68 5.86
N HIS A 132 -35.37 -24.52 6.84
CA HIS A 132 -35.76 -25.36 8.01
C HIS A 132 -35.27 -24.74 9.34
N GLU A 133 -36.07 -24.52 10.39
CA GLU A 133 -37.46 -24.85 10.69
C GLU A 133 -37.91 -24.02 11.91
N ARG A 134 -39.22 -23.85 12.06
CA ARG A 134 -39.87 -23.00 13.07
C ARG A 134 -39.54 -23.44 14.50
N LEU A 135 -39.14 -22.49 15.34
CA LEU A 135 -39.38 -22.56 16.79
C LEU A 135 -40.20 -21.34 17.21
N ARG A 136 -41.50 -21.58 17.41
CA ARG A 136 -42.42 -20.65 18.07
C ARG A 136 -42.05 -20.57 19.56
N ARG A 137 -41.65 -19.40 20.06
CA ARG A 137 -41.81 -19.02 21.47
C ARG A 137 -42.22 -17.53 21.58
N SER A 138 -43.16 -17.30 22.49
CA SER A 138 -44.06 -16.14 22.65
C SER A 138 -43.39 -14.79 22.94
N PRO A 139 -44.09 -13.65 22.71
CA PRO A 139 -43.53 -12.31 22.86
C PRO A 139 -43.67 -11.80 24.31
N GLY A 140 -42.58 -11.28 24.88
CA GLY A 140 -42.61 -10.62 26.18
C GLY A 140 -41.27 -9.98 26.55
N SER A 141 -41.28 -8.65 26.65
CA SER A 141 -40.33 -7.79 27.38
C SER A 141 -38.83 -7.89 27.07
N PHE A 142 -38.28 -6.87 26.38
CA PHE A 142 -37.27 -5.99 27.00
C PHE A 142 -36.98 -4.74 26.14
N LEU A 143 -37.50 -3.60 26.61
CA LEU A 143 -36.95 -2.27 26.35
C LEU A 143 -35.54 -2.21 26.98
N GLN A 144 -34.54 -1.63 26.31
CA GLN A 144 -33.75 -0.48 26.82
C GLN A 144 -32.53 -0.19 25.91
N LYS A 145 -32.66 0.90 25.14
CA LYS A 145 -31.66 1.95 24.81
C LYS A 145 -30.17 1.62 25.03
N ARG A 146 -29.36 1.78 23.96
CA ARG A 146 -28.08 2.49 24.05
C ARG A 146 -27.92 3.48 22.89
N ARG A 147 -27.94 4.76 23.27
CA ARG A 147 -27.59 5.92 22.43
C ARG A 147 -26.09 5.90 22.17
N LEU A 148 -25.73 6.19 20.92
CA LEU A 148 -24.43 6.67 20.51
C LEU A 148 -24.19 8.05 21.14
N SER A 149 -23.05 8.24 21.80
CA SER A 149 -22.57 9.54 22.28
C SER A 149 -21.25 9.82 21.57
N CYS A 150 -21.31 10.73 20.59
CA CYS A 150 -20.16 11.35 19.95
C CYS A 150 -19.49 12.30 20.96
N GLY A 151 -18.25 12.01 21.35
CA GLY A 151 -17.46 12.85 22.25
C GLY A 151 -16.88 14.04 21.49
N SER A 152 -17.35 15.24 21.83
CA SER A 152 -16.79 16.51 21.37
C SER A 152 -15.50 16.84 22.14
N ILE A 153 -14.40 17.02 21.41
CA ILE A 153 -13.13 17.52 21.93
C ILE A 153 -13.25 19.04 22.08
N ARG A 154 -13.11 19.54 23.31
CA ARG A 154 -13.05 20.97 23.64
C ARG A 154 -11.71 21.56 23.18
N THR A 155 -11.75 22.56 22.31
CA THR A 155 -10.61 23.45 22.04
C THR A 155 -10.59 24.57 23.08
N GLY A 156 -9.52 24.63 23.88
CA GLY A 156 -9.29 25.69 24.86
C GLY A 156 -8.80 26.97 24.18
N GLY A 157 -9.60 28.03 24.25
CA GLY A 157 -9.20 29.38 23.85
C GLY A 157 -8.24 29.99 24.87
N ARG A 158 -7.05 30.40 24.41
CA ARG A 158 -6.18 31.36 25.11
C ARG A 158 -6.34 32.73 24.45
N SER A 159 -6.88 33.67 25.21
CA SER A 159 -6.91 35.10 24.92
C SER A 159 -5.49 35.69 24.96
N ASN A 160 -5.07 36.38 23.90
CA ASN A 160 -3.84 37.17 23.90
C ASN A 160 -4.19 38.62 23.56
N THR A 161 -4.26 39.45 24.59
CA THR A 161 -4.37 40.91 24.48
C THR A 161 -2.96 41.47 24.27
N ARG A 162 -2.66 41.97 23.06
CA ARG A 162 -1.54 42.89 22.81
C ARG A 162 -2.08 44.25 22.45
N ALA A 163 -1.87 45.19 23.36
CA ALA A 163 -2.04 46.61 23.16
C ALA A 163 -1.13 47.09 22.03
N ARG A 164 -1.69 47.88 21.10
CA ARG A 164 -0.96 48.71 20.15
C ARG A 164 -0.86 50.10 20.76
N ASP A 165 0.35 50.63 20.82
CA ASP A 165 0.62 52.03 21.13
C ASP A 165 1.63 52.59 20.12
N SER A 166 1.62 53.91 19.97
CA SER A 166 2.39 54.78 19.05
C SER A 166 1.71 55.18 17.74
N SER A 167 0.87 56.21 17.85
CA SER A 167 0.75 57.27 16.85
C SER A 167 0.65 58.62 17.57
N ARG A 168 1.78 59.32 17.69
CA ARG A 168 1.98 60.78 17.69
C ARG A 168 3.36 61.13 18.24
#